data_AF-A0A0K2YCH0-F1
#
_entry.id   AF-A0A0K2YCH0-F1
#
_cell.length_a   1.000
_cell.length_b   1.000
_cell.length_c   1.000
_cell.angle_alpha   90.00
_cell.angle_beta   90.00
_cell.angle_gamma   90.00
#
_symmetry.space_group_name_H-M   'P 1'
#
loop_
_entity.id
_entity.type
_entity.pdbx_description
1 polymer ?
#
loop_
_entity_poly.entity_id
_entity_poly.type
_entity_poly.pdbx_seq_one_letter_code
_entity_poly.pdbx_strand_id
1 'polypeptide(L)'
;MTNPQQSFEDSIDDVTAAPDVPQVDTATESTSPTGTAPTAAPQPEAAWVEDPSQPYVSPRDLDGDGSIDTVHIDLDGDGVTDEIAHDTNGDGNIDVIESTTGNGHFNVVERDTDFDGVTDRLDTDTDLDGLTDNVAFDHDGNGTIDEIDADTDGDGIIDTVMLDSNTDGIFDYHGVDTDGDGNADHIYTDAGQTGDWNEVPTSTDLI
;
A
#
# COMPACT_ATOMS: atom_id res chain seq x y z
N MET A 1 7.42 52.66 15.39
CA MET A 1 8.73 52.41 14.74
C MET A 1 8.51 51.25 13.78
N THR A 2 9.02 51.37 12.56
CA THR A 2 8.72 50.59 11.36
C THR A 2 9.66 49.39 11.17
N ASN A 3 9.10 48.33 10.53
CA ASN A 3 9.72 47.35 9.61
C ASN A 3 10.43 46.09 10.19
N PRO A 4 10.65 45.00 9.39
CA PRO A 4 9.68 43.92 9.10
C PRO A 4 10.33 42.51 9.12
N GLN A 5 9.58 41.43 8.93
CA GLN A 5 9.95 40.24 8.11
C GLN A 5 8.65 39.56 7.67
N GLN A 6 8.59 39.17 6.39
CA GLN A 6 7.48 38.56 5.65
C GLN A 6 7.50 37.03 5.70
N SER A 7 6.35 36.44 5.32
CA SER A 7 6.07 35.11 4.72
C SER A 7 6.32 33.88 5.60
N PHE A 8 5.41 32.92 5.73
CA PHE A 8 4.46 32.39 4.74
C PHE A 8 3.08 32.11 5.35
N GLU A 9 2.03 32.50 4.63
CA GLU A 9 0.67 31.96 4.72
C GLU A 9 0.53 30.92 3.60
N ASP A 10 0.11 29.70 3.94
CA ASP A 10 -0.69 28.77 3.12
C ASP A 10 -1.11 27.65 4.09
N SER A 11 -2.36 27.61 4.56
CA SER A 11 -3.53 27.08 3.84
C SER A 11 -3.30 25.65 3.38
N ILE A 12 -3.56 24.68 4.27
CA ILE A 12 -3.85 23.30 3.89
C ILE A 12 -5.22 22.97 4.46
N ASP A 13 -6.22 23.65 3.91
CA ASP A 13 -7.54 23.04 3.73
C ASP A 13 -7.49 22.31 2.39
N ASP A 14 -8.10 21.12 2.34
CA ASP A 14 -8.37 20.30 1.14
C ASP A 14 -7.27 19.30 0.74
N VAL A 15 -7.48 18.01 1.06
CA VAL A 15 -7.56 16.86 0.14
C VAL A 15 -7.85 15.60 0.96
N THR A 16 -9.12 15.21 1.09
CA THR A 16 -9.52 13.80 1.23
C THR A 16 -10.80 13.57 0.44
N ALA A 17 -10.66 13.60 -0.88
CA ALA A 17 -11.57 12.89 -1.76
C ALA A 17 -10.76 11.75 -2.37
N ALA A 18 -11.15 10.52 -2.07
CA ALA A 18 -10.71 9.36 -2.84
C ALA A 18 -10.94 9.65 -4.34
N PRO A 19 -10.04 9.24 -5.25
CA PRO A 19 -10.31 9.37 -6.66
C PRO A 19 -11.59 8.58 -7.00
N ASP A 20 -12.57 9.28 -7.56
CA ASP A 20 -13.79 8.68 -8.10
C ASP A 20 -13.40 7.61 -9.13
N VAL A 21 -13.66 6.34 -8.81
CA VAL A 21 -13.50 5.23 -9.75
C VAL A 21 -14.58 5.39 -10.83
N PRO A 22 -14.23 5.50 -12.12
CA PRO A 22 -15.23 5.62 -13.17
C PRO A 22 -16.12 4.38 -13.22
N GLN A 23 -17.39 4.54 -12.86
CA GLN A 23 -18.43 3.53 -13.09
C GLN A 23 -18.53 3.24 -14.59
N VAL A 24 -18.09 2.05 -15.03
CA VAL A 24 -18.28 1.59 -16.40
C VAL A 24 -19.71 1.05 -16.53
N ASP A 25 -20.60 1.94 -16.97
CA ASP A 25 -21.99 1.62 -17.29
C ASP A 25 -22.04 0.73 -18.55
N THR A 26 -22.41 -0.54 -18.39
CA THR A 26 -22.56 -1.49 -19.50
C THR A 26 -23.92 -1.35 -20.20
N ALA A 27 -23.87 -1.36 -21.53
CA ALA A 27 -24.90 -1.82 -22.50
C ALA A 27 -25.70 -0.77 -23.33
N THR A 28 -25.36 -0.77 -24.64
CA THR A 28 -26.23 -0.77 -25.84
C THR A 28 -27.41 0.20 -26.00
N GLU A 29 -27.37 1.07 -27.02
CA GLU A 29 -28.16 0.91 -28.26
C GLU A 29 -27.83 1.97 -29.31
N SER A 30 -27.92 1.57 -30.57
CA SER A 30 -27.58 2.37 -31.76
C SER A 30 -28.77 3.20 -32.23
N THR A 31 -28.55 4.47 -32.62
CA THR A 31 -29.31 5.10 -33.71
C THR A 31 -28.48 6.11 -34.48
N SER A 32 -28.26 5.86 -35.77
CA SER A 32 -27.77 6.82 -36.77
C SER A 32 -28.87 7.82 -37.17
N PRO A 33 -28.52 9.00 -37.70
CA PRO A 33 -29.04 9.31 -39.04
C PRO A 33 -28.01 9.93 -40.01
N THR A 34 -27.79 9.20 -41.10
CA THR A 34 -27.82 9.61 -42.52
C THR A 34 -27.41 11.05 -42.91
N GLY A 35 -26.24 11.16 -43.55
CA GLY A 35 -25.84 12.29 -44.42
C GLY A 35 -24.64 11.92 -45.30
N THR A 36 -24.72 12.23 -46.60
CA THR A 36 -24.11 11.48 -47.72
C THR A 36 -22.73 12.02 -48.22
N ALA A 37 -21.72 11.14 -48.32
CA ALA A 37 -20.57 11.05 -49.28
C ALA A 37 -19.49 12.18 -49.36
N PRO A 38 -18.19 11.90 -49.71
CA PRO A 38 -17.74 10.82 -50.59
C PRO A 38 -16.61 9.90 -50.05
N THR A 39 -16.55 8.74 -50.70
CA THR A 39 -15.62 7.62 -50.58
C THR A 39 -14.15 8.04 -50.53
N ALA A 40 -13.57 8.03 -49.33
CA ALA A 40 -12.15 7.73 -49.17
C ALA A 40 -12.01 6.21 -49.03
N ALA A 41 -11.01 5.61 -49.68
CA ALA A 41 -10.66 4.21 -49.46
C ALA A 41 -10.52 3.93 -47.95
N PRO A 42 -10.90 2.74 -47.45
CA PRO A 42 -10.64 2.42 -46.05
C PRO A 42 -9.12 2.53 -45.83
N GLN A 43 -8.72 3.55 -45.08
CA GLN A 43 -7.42 3.53 -44.42
C GLN A 43 -7.40 2.25 -43.59
N PRO A 44 -6.30 1.48 -43.61
CA PRO A 44 -6.20 0.34 -42.70
C PRO A 44 -6.48 0.88 -41.31
N GLU A 45 -7.53 0.34 -40.71
CA GLU A 45 -7.96 0.55 -39.33
C GLU A 45 -6.66 0.52 -38.53
N ALA A 46 -6.27 1.66 -37.96
CA ALA A 46 -5.04 1.74 -37.20
C ALA A 46 -5.16 0.63 -36.15
N ALA A 47 -4.31 -0.38 -36.27
CA ALA A 47 -4.09 -1.31 -35.18
C ALA A 47 -3.84 -0.41 -33.98
N TRP A 48 -4.62 -0.60 -32.91
CA TRP A 48 -4.36 0.05 -31.63
C TRP A 48 -2.95 -0.37 -31.25
N VAL A 49 -1.98 0.47 -31.59
CA VAL A 49 -0.66 0.40 -31.00
C VAL A 49 -0.90 1.11 -29.69
N GLU A 50 -1.11 0.34 -28.62
CA GLU A 50 -0.92 0.80 -27.26
C GLU A 50 0.38 1.61 -27.28
N ASP A 51 0.28 2.92 -27.04
CA ASP A 51 1.47 3.74 -26.91
C ASP A 51 2.08 3.35 -25.57
N PRO A 52 3.20 2.61 -25.55
CA PRO A 52 3.77 2.12 -24.31
C PRO A 52 4.38 3.26 -23.48
N SER A 53 4.20 4.52 -23.90
CA SER A 53 4.63 5.74 -23.21
C SER A 53 3.51 6.43 -22.42
N GLN A 54 2.33 5.82 -22.30
CA GLN A 54 1.18 6.38 -21.57
C GLN A 54 0.81 5.48 -20.39
N PRO A 55 0.40 6.07 -19.26
CA PRO A 55 -0.10 5.29 -18.13
C PRO A 55 -1.31 4.47 -18.56
N TYR A 56 -1.42 3.25 -18.05
CA TYR A 56 -2.53 2.36 -18.35
C TYR A 56 -3.05 1.64 -17.11
N VAL A 57 -4.29 1.18 -17.21
CA VAL A 57 -4.96 0.33 -16.22
C VAL A 57 -5.53 -0.88 -16.96
N SER A 58 -5.18 -2.08 -16.52
CA SER A 58 -5.58 -3.36 -17.13
C SER A 58 -6.32 -4.22 -16.10
N PRO A 59 -7.66 -4.10 -16.03
CA PRO A 59 -8.49 -4.96 -15.17
C PRO A 59 -8.67 -6.34 -15.79
N ARG A 60 -8.74 -7.38 -14.94
CA ARG A 60 -8.89 -8.79 -15.33
C ARG A 60 -9.92 -9.48 -14.46
N ASP A 61 -10.86 -10.12 -15.14
CA ASP A 61 -11.79 -11.11 -14.61
C ASP A 61 -11.21 -12.49 -14.97
N LEU A 62 -10.62 -13.15 -13.97
CA LEU A 62 -9.90 -14.41 -14.04
C LEU A 62 -10.82 -15.62 -14.01
N ASP A 63 -11.96 -15.51 -13.32
CA ASP A 63 -12.90 -16.63 -13.15
C ASP A 63 -14.14 -16.56 -14.06
N GLY A 64 -14.38 -15.39 -14.68
CA GLY A 64 -15.44 -15.13 -15.65
C GLY A 64 -16.80 -14.85 -15.02
N ASP A 65 -16.85 -14.49 -13.74
CA ASP A 65 -18.12 -14.24 -13.04
C ASP A 65 -18.70 -12.84 -13.28
N GLY A 66 -17.91 -11.95 -13.91
CA GLY A 66 -18.28 -10.58 -14.25
C GLY A 66 -17.81 -9.52 -13.24
N SER A 67 -17.13 -9.92 -12.18
CA SER A 67 -16.42 -9.06 -11.22
C SER A 67 -14.93 -8.98 -11.62
N ILE A 68 -14.23 -7.94 -11.16
CA ILE A 68 -12.80 -7.79 -11.44
C ILE A 68 -12.01 -8.42 -10.29
N ASP A 69 -11.18 -9.42 -10.58
CA ASP A 69 -10.32 -10.06 -9.57
C ASP A 69 -9.01 -9.30 -9.36
N THR A 70 -8.46 -8.72 -10.44
CA THR A 70 -7.16 -8.04 -10.37
C THR A 70 -7.03 -6.90 -11.37
N VAL A 71 -6.26 -5.87 -11.00
CA VAL A 71 -5.98 -4.70 -11.82
C VAL A 71 -4.48 -4.45 -11.85
N HIS A 72 -3.90 -4.42 -13.04
CA HIS A 72 -2.51 -3.98 -13.24
C HIS A 72 -2.49 -2.50 -13.62
N ILE A 73 -1.61 -1.72 -13.01
CA ILE A 73 -1.51 -0.27 -13.20
C ILE A 73 -0.07 0.07 -13.57
N ASP A 74 0.11 0.84 -14.64
CA ASP A 74 1.36 1.50 -15.03
C ASP A 74 1.13 3.00 -14.91
N LEU A 75 1.79 3.63 -13.93
CA LEU A 75 1.58 5.01 -13.54
C LEU A 75 2.47 5.96 -14.34
N ASP A 76 3.69 5.53 -14.69
CA ASP A 76 4.65 6.38 -15.39
C ASP A 76 4.67 6.17 -16.91
N GLY A 77 3.97 5.15 -17.39
CA GLY A 77 3.85 4.81 -18.79
C GLY A 77 5.17 4.32 -19.36
N ASP A 78 5.97 3.56 -18.64
CA ASP A 78 7.19 2.95 -19.19
C ASP A 78 6.97 1.53 -19.75
N GLY A 79 5.75 1.01 -19.58
CA GLY A 79 5.33 -0.33 -20.01
C GLY A 79 5.58 -1.42 -18.95
N VAL A 80 6.08 -1.07 -17.78
CA VAL A 80 6.21 -1.93 -16.59
C VAL A 80 5.04 -1.64 -15.65
N THR A 81 4.54 -2.68 -14.97
CA THR A 81 3.48 -2.50 -13.97
C THR A 81 4.08 -1.94 -12.69
N ASP A 82 3.50 -0.85 -12.20
CA ASP A 82 3.87 -0.19 -10.95
C ASP A 82 3.09 -0.70 -9.74
N GLU A 83 1.83 -1.07 -9.96
CA GLU A 83 0.91 -1.52 -8.92
C GLU A 83 0.01 -2.64 -9.44
N ILE A 84 -0.23 -3.64 -8.59
CA ILE A 84 -1.21 -4.69 -8.81
C ILE A 84 -2.19 -4.66 -7.64
N ALA A 85 -3.47 -4.48 -7.94
CA ALA A 85 -4.55 -4.56 -6.96
C ALA A 85 -5.32 -5.88 -7.14
N HIS A 86 -5.82 -6.45 -6.05
CA HIS A 86 -6.63 -7.66 -6.02
C HIS A 86 -7.91 -7.47 -5.20
N ASP A 87 -8.98 -8.11 -5.66
CA ASP A 87 -10.20 -8.38 -4.87
C ASP A 87 -10.21 -9.89 -4.62
N THR A 88 -9.65 -10.32 -3.49
CA THR A 88 -9.51 -11.75 -3.19
C THR A 88 -10.77 -12.39 -2.62
N ASN A 89 -11.72 -11.58 -2.15
CA ASN A 89 -12.97 -12.06 -1.55
C ASN A 89 -14.19 -11.98 -2.51
N GLY A 90 -14.05 -11.26 -3.63
CA GLY A 90 -15.05 -11.11 -4.69
C GLY A 90 -16.20 -10.17 -4.33
N ASP A 91 -16.01 -9.23 -3.41
CA ASP A 91 -17.06 -8.30 -2.96
C ASP A 91 -17.09 -6.98 -3.77
N GLY A 92 -16.14 -6.81 -4.69
CA GLY A 92 -15.98 -5.65 -5.55
C GLY A 92 -15.09 -4.55 -4.97
N ASN A 93 -14.53 -4.74 -3.77
CA ASN A 93 -13.53 -3.86 -3.18
C ASN A 93 -12.14 -4.53 -3.24
N ILE A 94 -11.12 -3.71 -3.39
CA ILE A 94 -9.74 -4.18 -3.37
C ILE A 94 -9.32 -4.42 -1.93
N ASP A 95 -8.72 -5.58 -1.67
CA ASP A 95 -8.25 -6.03 -0.36
C ASP A 95 -6.73 -6.29 -0.30
N VAL A 96 -6.06 -6.40 -1.45
CA VAL A 96 -4.59 -6.53 -1.53
C VAL A 96 -4.04 -5.60 -2.60
N ILE A 97 -3.00 -4.85 -2.27
CA ILE A 97 -2.25 -3.99 -3.20
C ILE A 97 -0.77 -4.33 -3.11
N GLU A 98 -0.16 -4.68 -4.24
CA GLU A 98 1.28 -4.87 -4.39
C GLU A 98 1.87 -3.71 -5.20
N SER A 99 2.85 -3.00 -4.66
CA SER A 99 3.45 -1.81 -5.28
C SER A 99 4.96 -1.94 -5.42
N THR A 100 5.52 -1.32 -6.47
CA THR A 100 6.96 -1.20 -6.73
C THR A 100 7.40 0.26 -6.74
N THR A 101 8.69 0.52 -6.50
CA THR A 101 9.32 1.85 -6.67
C THR A 101 9.60 2.23 -8.14
N GLY A 102 8.82 1.69 -9.08
CA GLY A 102 8.99 1.91 -10.54
C GLY A 102 10.16 1.17 -11.18
N ASN A 103 10.72 0.14 -10.53
CA ASN A 103 11.78 -0.71 -11.10
C ASN A 103 11.30 -2.12 -11.49
N GLY A 104 9.99 -2.38 -11.37
CA GLY A 104 9.35 -3.67 -11.62
C GLY A 104 9.57 -4.72 -10.52
N HIS A 105 10.15 -4.35 -9.37
CA HIS A 105 10.31 -5.20 -8.21
C HIS A 105 9.33 -4.75 -7.13
N PHE A 106 8.27 -5.54 -6.94
CA PHE A 106 7.29 -5.31 -5.88
C PHE A 106 7.96 -5.43 -4.53
N ASN A 107 7.78 -4.40 -3.71
CA ASN A 107 8.53 -4.24 -2.48
C ASN A 107 7.67 -3.69 -1.33
N VAL A 108 6.39 -3.44 -1.60
CA VAL A 108 5.38 -3.06 -0.63
C VAL A 108 4.14 -3.87 -0.92
N VAL A 109 3.55 -4.48 0.11
CA VAL A 109 2.25 -5.17 0.01
C VAL A 109 1.33 -4.69 1.12
N GLU A 110 0.21 -4.09 0.75
CA GLU A 110 -0.87 -3.67 1.65
C GLU A 110 -1.98 -4.71 1.62
N ARG A 111 -2.54 -5.05 2.79
CA ARG A 111 -3.67 -5.97 2.92
C ARG A 111 -4.72 -5.46 3.91
N ASP A 112 -5.96 -5.59 3.51
CA ASP A 112 -7.15 -5.54 4.36
C ASP A 112 -7.59 -6.99 4.62
N THR A 113 -7.23 -7.52 5.79
CA THR A 113 -7.40 -8.95 6.11
C THR A 113 -8.81 -9.26 6.62
N ASP A 114 -9.54 -8.25 7.12
CA ASP A 114 -10.90 -8.41 7.65
C ASP A 114 -12.02 -7.88 6.74
N PHE A 115 -11.64 -7.25 5.63
CA PHE A 115 -12.49 -6.76 4.54
C PHE A 115 -13.43 -5.64 4.94
N ASP A 116 -12.97 -4.71 5.80
CA ASP A 116 -13.74 -3.55 6.21
C ASP A 116 -13.48 -2.28 5.37
N GLY A 117 -12.53 -2.37 4.42
CA GLY A 117 -12.08 -1.30 3.53
C GLY A 117 -10.88 -0.50 4.04
N VAL A 118 -10.28 -0.90 5.17
CA VAL A 118 -9.07 -0.31 5.74
C VAL A 118 -7.95 -1.34 5.78
N THR A 119 -6.78 -0.97 5.23
CA THR A 119 -5.58 -1.80 5.31
C THR A 119 -5.17 -2.03 6.76
N ASP A 120 -5.10 -3.29 7.19
CA ASP A 120 -4.70 -3.71 8.54
C ASP A 120 -3.27 -4.29 8.58
N ARG A 121 -2.65 -4.49 7.41
CA ARG A 121 -1.30 -5.04 7.30
C ARG A 121 -0.50 -4.43 6.15
N LEU A 122 0.78 -4.15 6.43
CA LEU A 122 1.75 -3.64 5.47
C LEU A 122 3.04 -4.45 5.53
N ASP A 123 3.41 -5.14 4.46
CA ASP A 123 4.71 -5.79 4.31
C ASP A 123 5.65 -4.93 3.45
N THR A 124 6.94 -4.91 3.77
CA THR A 124 7.97 -4.22 2.98
C THR A 124 9.24 -5.06 2.81
N ASP A 125 9.78 -5.04 1.59
CA ASP A 125 11.09 -5.60 1.21
C ASP A 125 11.99 -4.41 0.85
N THR A 126 12.96 -4.10 1.70
CA THR A 126 13.79 -2.89 1.59
C THR A 126 15.00 -3.11 0.70
N ASP A 127 15.52 -4.34 0.66
CA ASP A 127 16.73 -4.69 -0.08
C ASP A 127 16.47 -5.38 -1.44
N LEU A 128 15.20 -5.70 -1.72
CA LEU A 128 14.67 -6.26 -2.96
C LEU A 128 15.14 -7.68 -3.26
N ASP A 129 15.41 -8.48 -2.23
CA ASP A 129 15.81 -9.87 -2.39
C ASP A 129 14.62 -10.86 -2.53
N GLY A 130 13.40 -10.35 -2.32
CA GLY A 130 12.14 -11.10 -2.40
C GLY A 130 11.68 -11.69 -1.06
N LEU A 131 12.37 -11.39 0.04
CA LEU A 131 11.93 -11.65 1.40
C LEU A 131 11.42 -10.36 2.05
N THR A 132 10.49 -10.50 2.98
CA THR A 132 9.93 -9.35 3.70
C THR A 132 10.83 -8.98 4.87
N ASP A 133 11.31 -7.73 4.88
CA ASP A 133 12.12 -7.20 5.97
C ASP A 133 11.27 -6.68 7.11
N ASN A 134 10.15 -6.01 6.82
CA ASN A 134 9.27 -5.46 7.86
C ASN A 134 7.82 -5.77 7.59
N VAL A 135 7.07 -6.07 8.65
CA VAL A 135 5.62 -6.19 8.65
C VAL A 135 5.06 -5.25 9.69
N ALA A 136 4.10 -4.42 9.31
CA ALA A 136 3.36 -3.56 10.22
C ALA A 136 1.88 -3.99 10.28
N PHE A 137 1.26 -3.84 11.45
CA PHE A 137 -0.13 -4.20 11.72
C PHE A 137 -0.89 -3.06 12.38
N ASP A 138 -2.13 -2.84 11.94
CA ASP A 138 -3.15 -2.00 12.60
C ASP A 138 -4.25 -2.95 13.11
N HIS A 139 -4.16 -3.34 14.38
CA HIS A 139 -5.03 -4.38 14.93
C HIS A 139 -6.42 -3.89 15.29
N ASP A 140 -6.58 -2.59 15.52
CA ASP A 140 -7.85 -1.99 15.92
C ASP A 140 -8.57 -1.23 14.78
N GLY A 141 -7.92 -1.10 13.62
CA GLY A 141 -8.45 -0.48 12.40
C GLY A 141 -8.58 1.04 12.51
N ASN A 142 -7.80 1.68 13.38
CA ASN A 142 -7.90 3.12 13.62
C ASN A 142 -7.07 3.98 12.63
N GLY A 143 -6.30 3.33 11.75
CA GLY A 143 -5.40 3.94 10.77
C GLY A 143 -4.00 4.25 11.31
N THR A 144 -3.66 3.76 12.51
CA THR A 144 -2.32 3.86 13.10
C THR A 144 -1.76 2.48 13.37
N ILE A 145 -0.45 2.33 13.21
CA ILE A 145 0.21 1.03 13.38
C ILE A 145 0.35 0.72 14.87
N ASP A 146 -0.16 -0.44 15.25
CA ASP A 146 -0.05 -0.99 16.60
C ASP A 146 1.23 -1.84 16.77
N GLU A 147 1.67 -2.53 15.72
CA GLU A 147 2.81 -3.46 15.80
C GLU A 147 3.70 -3.38 14.56
N ILE A 148 5.02 -3.45 14.76
CA ILE A 148 6.01 -3.61 13.68
C ILE A 148 6.93 -4.77 14.03
N ASP A 149 7.00 -5.76 13.15
CA ASP A 149 7.97 -6.85 13.15
C ASP A 149 9.04 -6.56 12.10
N ALA A 150 10.32 -6.70 12.46
CA ALA A 150 11.44 -6.52 11.55
C ALA A 150 12.45 -7.68 11.62
N ASP A 151 12.90 -8.12 10.45
CA ASP A 151 14.05 -8.99 10.20
C ASP A 151 15.17 -8.10 9.65
N THR A 152 16.12 -7.71 10.52
CA THR A 152 17.13 -6.71 10.15
C THR A 152 18.39 -7.31 9.52
N ASP A 153 18.57 -8.63 9.62
CA ASP A 153 19.71 -9.35 9.05
C ASP A 153 19.36 -10.28 7.86
N GLY A 154 18.07 -10.42 7.55
CA GLY A 154 17.53 -11.05 6.35
C GLY A 154 17.59 -12.58 6.40
N ASP A 155 17.56 -13.17 7.59
CA ASP A 155 17.65 -14.62 7.76
C ASP A 155 16.28 -15.35 7.79
N GLY A 156 15.20 -14.58 7.77
CA GLY A 156 13.81 -15.02 7.81
C GLY A 156 13.24 -15.16 9.23
N ILE A 157 13.97 -14.74 10.27
CA ILE A 157 13.53 -14.71 11.67
C ILE A 157 13.44 -13.25 12.12
N ILE A 158 12.30 -12.88 12.71
CA ILE A 158 12.11 -11.54 13.27
C ILE A 158 13.05 -11.34 14.46
N ASP A 159 13.89 -10.31 14.40
CA ASP A 159 14.83 -9.95 15.46
C ASP A 159 14.38 -8.73 16.26
N THR A 160 13.43 -7.95 15.74
CA THR A 160 12.97 -6.70 16.35
C THR A 160 11.45 -6.60 16.29
N VAL A 161 10.81 -6.26 17.41
CA VAL A 161 9.37 -6.01 17.49
C VAL A 161 9.10 -4.69 18.22
N MET A 162 8.21 -3.84 17.70
CA MET A 162 7.69 -2.66 18.40
C MET A 162 6.18 -2.76 18.57
N LEU A 163 5.65 -2.36 19.74
CA LEU A 163 4.23 -2.47 20.07
C LEU A 163 3.69 -1.20 20.74
N ASP A 164 2.65 -0.61 20.17
CA ASP A 164 1.78 0.39 20.78
C ASP A 164 0.62 -0.37 21.42
N SER A 165 0.71 -0.54 22.73
CA SER A 165 -0.25 -1.35 23.48
C SER A 165 -1.51 -0.59 23.86
N ASN A 166 -1.49 0.74 23.69
CA ASN A 166 -2.53 1.63 24.15
C ASN A 166 -3.22 2.41 23.02
N THR A 167 -2.79 2.16 21.77
CA THR A 167 -3.38 2.61 20.50
C THR A 167 -3.45 4.13 20.42
N ASP A 168 -2.37 4.81 20.79
CA ASP A 168 -2.28 6.27 20.73
C ASP A 168 -1.28 6.81 19.69
N GLY A 169 -0.75 5.89 18.87
CA GLY A 169 0.18 6.14 17.77
C GLY A 169 1.63 6.25 18.23
N ILE A 170 1.95 5.83 19.46
CA ILE A 170 3.30 5.87 20.02
C ILE A 170 3.63 4.51 20.64
N PHE A 171 4.68 3.86 20.13
CA PHE A 171 5.14 2.57 20.65
C PHE A 171 5.51 2.62 22.14
N ASP A 172 4.97 1.66 22.90
CA ASP A 172 5.20 1.48 24.34
C ASP A 172 6.31 0.47 24.63
N TYR A 173 6.50 -0.50 23.74
CA TYR A 173 7.45 -1.62 23.89
C TYR A 173 8.32 -1.80 22.66
N HIS A 174 9.54 -2.26 22.90
CA HIS A 174 10.53 -2.62 21.90
C HIS A 174 11.23 -3.91 22.36
N GLY A 175 11.02 -5.01 21.64
CA GLY A 175 11.70 -6.29 21.85
C GLY A 175 12.85 -6.47 20.86
N VAL A 176 13.95 -7.07 21.31
CA VAL A 176 15.09 -7.47 20.47
C VAL A 176 15.49 -8.91 20.79
N ASP A 177 15.53 -9.77 19.78
CA ASP A 177 16.14 -11.10 19.79
C ASP A 177 17.55 -11.00 19.19
N THR A 178 18.57 -11.31 19.99
CA THR A 178 19.97 -11.18 19.56
C THR A 178 20.63 -12.52 19.25
N ASP A 179 19.97 -13.63 19.57
CA ASP A 179 20.49 -14.98 19.34
C ASP A 179 19.73 -15.77 18.27
N GLY A 180 18.64 -15.20 17.75
CA GLY A 180 17.87 -15.69 16.61
C GLY A 180 17.04 -16.94 16.95
N ASP A 181 16.64 -17.10 18.21
CA ASP A 181 15.83 -18.24 18.65
C ASP A 181 14.31 -18.01 18.56
N GLY A 182 13.92 -16.81 18.14
CA GLY A 182 12.54 -16.35 17.99
C GLY A 182 11.93 -15.79 19.29
N ASN A 183 12.73 -15.58 20.34
CA ASN A 183 12.31 -14.95 21.58
C ASN A 183 13.17 -13.72 21.88
N ALA A 184 12.53 -12.63 22.30
CA ALA A 184 13.26 -11.43 22.68
C ALA A 184 14.17 -11.67 23.90
N ASP A 185 15.46 -11.36 23.74
CA ASP A 185 16.45 -11.29 24.81
C ASP A 185 16.30 -10.02 25.64
N HIS A 186 15.98 -8.92 24.97
CA HIS A 186 15.85 -7.60 25.55
C HIS A 186 14.45 -7.04 25.28
N ILE A 187 13.83 -6.49 26.32
CA ILE A 187 12.57 -5.74 26.19
C ILE A 187 12.79 -4.36 26.79
N TYR A 188 12.52 -3.33 26.02
CA TYR A 188 12.52 -1.95 26.47
C TYR A 188 11.08 -1.43 26.54
N THR A 189 10.81 -0.51 27.46
CA THR A 189 9.53 0.15 27.59
C THR A 189 9.67 1.66 27.76
N ASP A 190 8.74 2.38 27.13
CA ASP A 190 8.46 3.79 27.37
C ASP A 190 6.95 4.03 27.49
N ALA A 191 6.26 3.22 28.30
CA ALA A 191 4.81 3.37 28.54
C ALA A 191 4.39 4.74 29.14
N GLY A 192 5.37 5.57 29.54
CA GLY A 192 5.14 6.95 29.96
C GLY A 192 5.30 7.98 28.85
N GLN A 193 5.69 7.55 27.65
CA GLN A 193 5.95 8.35 26.44
C GLN A 193 6.86 9.55 26.73
N THR A 194 7.94 9.26 27.45
CA THR A 194 8.91 10.25 27.87
C THR A 194 10.02 10.48 26.83
N GLY A 195 10.16 9.54 25.89
CA GLY A 195 11.28 9.41 24.97
C GLY A 195 12.48 8.64 25.55
N ASP A 196 12.43 8.28 26.84
CA ASP A 196 13.49 7.54 27.53
C ASP A 196 13.10 6.06 27.66
N TRP A 197 13.62 5.23 26.75
CA TRP A 197 13.41 3.78 26.76
C TRP A 197 14.17 3.11 27.91
N ASN A 198 13.44 2.37 28.76
CA ASN A 198 13.99 1.65 29.90
C ASN A 198 13.92 0.14 29.68
N GLU A 199 15.03 -0.54 29.90
CA GLU A 199 15.07 -2.00 29.82
C GLU A 199 14.24 -2.62 30.96
N VAL A 200 13.36 -3.55 30.61
CA VAL A 200 12.55 -4.34 31.53
C VAL A 200 13.45 -5.44 32.10
N PRO A 201 13.65 -5.51 33.43
CA PRO A 201 14.51 -6.53 34.03
C PRO A 201 13.99 -7.93 33.73
N THR A 202 14.88 -8.82 33.31
CA THR A 202 14.54 -10.22 33.11
C THR A 202 14.40 -10.93 34.46
N SER A 203 13.72 -12.09 34.48
CA SER A 203 13.60 -12.88 35.72
C SER A 203 14.96 -13.27 36.33
N THR A 204 16.01 -13.30 35.51
CA THR A 204 17.40 -13.54 35.91
C THR A 204 18.09 -12.36 36.59
N ASP A 205 17.55 -11.14 36.49
CA ASP A 205 18.12 -9.92 37.09
C ASP A 205 17.59 -9.61 38.50
N LEU A 206 16.59 -10.37 38.98
CA LEU A 206 15.90 -10.12 40.25
C LEU A 206 16.49 -10.88 41.46
N ILE A 207 17.74 -11.35 41.39
CA ILE A 207 18.42 -12.19 42.40
C ILE A 207 19.54 -11.49 43.17
#